data_AF-A0A1S8SS13-F1
#
_entry.id   AF-A0A1S8SS13-F1
#
_cell.length_a   1.000
_cell.length_b   1.000
_cell.length_c   1.000
_cell.angle_alpha   90.00
_cell.angle_beta   90.00
_cell.angle_gamma   90.00
#
_symmetry.space_group_name_H-M   'P 1'
#
loop_
_entity.id
_entity.type
_entity.pdbx_description
1 polymer ?
#
loop_
_entity_poly.entity_id
_entity_poly.type
_entity_poly.pdbx_seq_one_letter_code
_entity_poly.pdbx_strand_id
1 'polypeptide(L)' 'MRTLSEAEILSLTSVLKMESDGLAMQRAVNSLITDGDLKRQSEASVLATEGRIKGIQQFMNENGVPVSKEVL' A
#
# COMPACT_ATOMS: atom_id res chain seq x y z
N MET A 1 -16.62 -14.42 4.38
CA MET A 1 -15.98 -13.62 5.44
C MET A 1 -15.25 -14.58 6.36
N ARG A 2 -13.93 -14.41 6.51
CA ARG A 2 -13.08 -15.21 7.37
C ARG A 2 -12.83 -14.43 8.67
N THR A 3 -12.97 -15.09 9.82
CA THR A 3 -12.60 -14.50 11.10
C THR A 3 -11.08 -14.44 11.19
N LEU A 4 -10.53 -13.24 11.29
CA LEU A 4 -9.09 -13.02 11.45
C LEU A 4 -8.76 -12.91 12.94
N SER A 5 -7.65 -13.51 13.34
CA SER A 5 -7.10 -13.32 14.67
C SER A 5 -6.57 -11.89 14.86
N GLU A 6 -6.42 -11.45 16.10
CA GLU A 6 -5.84 -10.13 16.42
C GLU A 6 -4.43 -9.97 15.83
N ALA A 7 -3.63 -11.04 15.82
CA ALA A 7 -2.29 -11.04 15.24
C ALA A 7 -2.31 -10.88 13.71
N GLU A 8 -3.27 -11.49 13.01
CA GLU A 8 -3.47 -11.31 11.58
C GLU A 8 -3.92 -9.87 11.26
N ILE A 9 -4.85 -9.32 12.06
CA ILE A 9 -5.31 -7.93 11.91
C ILE A 9 -4.14 -6.96 12.09
N LEU A 10 -3.37 -7.11 13.17
CA LEU A 10 -2.20 -6.27 13.44
C LEU A 10 -1.17 -6.34 12.30
N SER A 11 -0.91 -7.54 11.79
CA SER A 11 0.02 -7.75 10.68
C SER A 11 -0.48 -7.07 9.40
N LEU A 12 -1.76 -7.23 9.05
CA LEU A 12 -2.37 -6.59 7.87
C LEU A 12 -2.33 -5.07 7.97
N THR A 13 -2.68 -4.49 9.12
CA THR A 13 -2.61 -3.05 9.35
C THR A 13 -1.17 -2.53 9.25
N SER A 14 -0.19 -3.28 9.77
CA SER A 14 1.23 -2.92 9.71
C SER A 14 1.75 -2.92 8.27
N VAL A 15 1.41 -3.94 7.48
CA VAL A 15 1.79 -4.02 6.07
C VAL A 15 1.11 -2.91 5.26
N LEU A 16 -0.18 -2.65 5.51
CA LEU A 16 -0.89 -1.57 4.84
C LEU A 16 -0.23 -0.20 5.10
N LYS A 17 0.15 0.07 6.36
CA LYS A 17 0.88 1.30 6.71
C LYS A 17 2.23 1.37 5.99
N MET A 18 3.00 0.29 6.00
CA MET A 18 4.30 0.24 5.33
C MET A 18 4.19 0.52 3.83
N GLU A 19 3.19 -0.06 3.15
CA GLU A 19 2.95 0.18 1.73
C GLU A 19 2.49 1.62 1.46
N SER A 20 1.62 2.19 2.30
CA SER A 20 1.20 3.60 2.20
C SER A 20 2.38 4.58 2.37
N ASP A 21 3.20 4.38 3.40
CA ASP A 21 4.40 5.20 3.66
C ASP A 21 5.41 5.04 2.51
N GLY A 22 5.58 3.80 2.03
CA GLY A 22 6.40 3.47 0.86
C GLY A 22 5.94 4.18 -0.41
N LEU A 23 4.63 4.21 -0.67
CA LEU A 23 4.04 4.90 -1.83
C LEU A 23 4.33 6.40 -1.80
N ALA A 24 4.20 7.04 -0.63
CA ALA A 24 4.52 8.45 -0.47
C ALA A 24 5.99 8.73 -0.80
N MET A 25 6.89 7.90 -0.28
CA MET A 25 8.33 7.98 -0.58
C MET A 25 8.63 7.73 -2.07
N GLN A 26 8.03 6.70 -2.67
CA GLN A 26 8.21 6.38 -4.09
C GLN A 26 7.76 7.52 -5.00
N ARG A 27 6.63 8.17 -4.69
CA ARG A 27 6.14 9.34 -5.44
C ARG A 27 7.10 10.53 -5.32
N ALA A 28 7.63 10.77 -4.11
CA ALA A 28 8.63 11.82 -3.88
C ALA A 28 9.90 11.54 -4.70
N VAL A 29 10.45 10.32 -4.63
CA VAL A 29 11.63 9.92 -5.41
C VAL A 29 11.36 10.00 -6.91
N ASN A 30 10.21 9.50 -7.38
CA ASN A 30 9.82 9.54 -8.79
C ASN A 30 9.87 10.96 -9.36
N SER A 31 9.52 11.98 -8.57
CA SER A 31 9.57 13.39 -8.98
C SER A 31 10.98 13.93 -9.25
N LEU A 32 12.01 13.25 -8.71
CA LEU A 32 13.41 13.63 -8.84
C LEU A 32 14.14 12.86 -9.96
N ILE A 33 13.52 11.80 -10.51
CA ILE A 33 14.12 10.97 -11.56
C ILE A 33 14.04 11.71 -12.91
N THR A 34 15.19 11.96 -13.52
CA THR A 34 15.30 12.61 -14.85
C THR A 34 15.56 11.63 -15.99
N ASP A 35 16.13 10.46 -15.70
CA ASP A 35 16.35 9.43 -16.71
C ASP A 35 15.01 8.80 -17.12
N GLY A 36 14.75 8.75 -18.43
CA GLY A 36 13.45 8.35 -18.96
C GLY A 36 13.11 6.87 -18.73
N ASP A 37 14.09 5.98 -18.78
CA ASP A 37 13.87 4.56 -18.53
C ASP A 37 13.62 4.28 -17.06
N LEU A 38 14.42 4.90 -16.17
CA LEU A 38 14.21 4.82 -14.74
C LEU A 38 12.88 5.45 -14.30
N LYS A 39 12.47 6.55 -14.95
CA LYS A 39 11.18 7.21 -14.70
C LYS A 39 10.01 6.26 -14.96
N ARG A 40 9.99 5.62 -16.13
CA ARG A 40 8.95 4.65 -16.50
C ARG A 40 8.90 3.46 -15.54
N GLN A 41 10.06 2.94 -15.13
CA GLN A 41 10.13 1.84 -14.16
C GLN A 41 9.59 2.27 -12.79
N SER A 42 9.93 3.48 -12.34
CA SER A 42 9.44 4.03 -11.08
C SER A 42 7.92 4.26 -11.12
N GLU A 43 7.36 4.74 -12.23
CA GLU A 43 5.91 4.89 -12.42
C GLU A 43 5.18 3.54 -12.39
N ALA A 44 5.72 2.52 -13.04
CA ALA A 44 5.19 1.15 -12.96
C ALA A 44 5.22 0.62 -11.52
N SER A 45 6.29 0.91 -10.77
CA SER A 45 6.43 0.53 -9.36
C SER A 45 5.39 1.24 -8.46
N VAL A 46 5.14 2.53 -8.71
CA VAL A 46 4.09 3.31 -8.02
C VAL A 46 2.72 2.67 -8.26
N LEU A 47 2.38 2.35 -9.52
CA LEU A 47 1.11 1.72 -9.87
C LEU A 47 0.94 0.33 -9.22
N ALA A 48 2.01 -0.47 -9.21
CA ALA A 48 1.99 -1.77 -8.55
C ALA A 48 1.75 -1.65 -7.04
N THR A 49 2.31 -0.62 -6.41
CA THR A 49 2.15 -0.34 -4.97
C THR A 49 0.73 0.10 -4.64
N GLU A 50 0.13 0.99 -5.45
CA GLU A 50 -1.28 1.35 -5.34
C GLU A 50 -2.20 0.12 -5.47
N GLY A 51 -1.87 -0.79 -6.40
CA GLY A 51 -2.58 -2.06 -6.54
C GLY A 51 -2.53 -2.93 -5.28
N ARG A 52 -1.35 -3.05 -4.63
CA ARG A 52 -1.20 -3.79 -3.37
C ARG A 52 -1.99 -3.17 -2.23
N ILE A 53 -1.89 -1.85 -2.05
CA ILE A 53 -2.65 -1.10 -1.03
C ILE A 53 -4.15 -1.36 -1.21
N LYS A 54 -4.67 -1.21 -2.44
CA LYS A 54 -6.08 -1.45 -2.74
C LYS A 54 -6.49 -2.89 -2.46
N GLY A 55 -5.66 -3.87 -2.82
CA GLY A 55 -5.92 -5.28 -2.55
C GLY A 55 -6.00 -5.58 -1.05
N ILE A 56 -5.09 -5.04 -0.24
CA ILE A 56 -5.10 -5.19 1.21
C ILE A 56 -6.34 -4.54 1.83
N GLN A 57 -6.66 -3.30 1.43
CA GLN A 57 -7.85 -2.59 1.89
C GLN A 57 -9.14 -3.36 1.55
N GLN A 58 -9.23 -3.88 0.32
CA GLN A 58 -10.37 -4.69 -0.10
C GLN A 58 -10.49 -5.96 0.75
N PHE A 59 -9.38 -6.69 0.95
CA PHE A 59 -9.38 -7.88 1.80
C PHE A 59 -9.81 -7.58 3.23
N MET A 60 -9.32 -6.49 3.82
CA MET A 60 -9.72 -6.05 5.16
C MET A 60 -11.22 -5.74 5.23
N ASN A 61 -11.74 -4.98 4.26
CA ASN A 61 -13.16 -4.64 4.17
C ASN A 61 -14.05 -5.90 4.02
N GLU A 62 -13.66 -6.84 3.17
CA GLU A 62 -14.36 -8.11 2.94
C GLU A 62 -14.37 -9.02 4.19
N ASN A 63 -13.48 -8.79 5.15
CA ASN A 63 -13.38 -9.55 6.39
C ASN A 63 -13.75 -8.73 7.64
N GLY A 64 -14.40 -7.57 7.46
CA GLY A 64 -14.94 -6.77 8.56
C GLY A 64 -13.88 -6.07 9.42
N VAL A 65 -12.66 -5.90 8.90
CA VAL A 65 -11.58 -5.18 9.59
C VAL A 65 -11.61 -3.72 9.16
N PRO A 66 -11.86 -2.77 10.08
CA PRO A 66 -11.89 -1.36 9.73
C PRO A 66 -10.48 -0.86 9.36
N VAL A 67 -10.37 -0.18 8.22
CA VAL A 67 -9.15 0.52 7.83
C VAL A 67 -9.09 1.85 8.58
N SER A 68 -8.09 2.02 9.45
CA SER A 68 -7.90 3.27 10.20
C SER A 68 -7.55 4.44 9.28
N LYS A 69 -8.06 5.63 9.58
CA LYS A 69 -7.75 6.87 8.86
C LYS A 69 -6.27 7.29 8.97
N GLU A 70 -5.54 6.81 9.98
CA GLU A 70 -4.10 7.10 10.12
C GLU A 70 -3.22 6.38 9.07
N VAL A 71 -3.83 5.47 8.30
CA VAL A 71 -3.19 4.69 7.25
C VAL A 71 -3.56 5.21 5.85
N LEU A 72 -4.48 6.19 5.77
CA LEU A 72 -4.97 6.87 4.56
C LEU A 72 -4.37 8.27 4.45
#